data_AF-A0A2V5MUE2-F1
#
_entry.id   AF-A0A2V5MUE2-F1
#
_cell.length_a   1.000
_cell.length_b   1.000
_cell.length_c   1.000
_cell.angle_alpha   90.00
_cell.angle_beta   90.00
_cell.angle_gamma   90.00
#
_symmetry.space_group_name_H-M   'P 1'
#
loop_
_entity.id
_entity.type
_entity.pdbx_description
1 polymer ?
#
loop_
_entity_poly.entity_id
_entity_poly.type
_entity_poly.pdbx_seq_one_letter_code
_entity_poly.pdbx_strand_id
1 'polypeptide(L)'
;MKRLPIRITLVIIALAAGTAVVICGLAHRAAQRKLREAILVELQPVTLRNCTLKRFGSANDGGYLMCENLIEPVDVGYSYGVGTNDDWGCEVSRRYHVPVHQYDCFDPARPICDGGKFIFHNECVGSRSEHRKSRFFDTLENQISKNGDTGR
;
A
#
# COMPACT_ATOMS: atom_id res chain seq x y z
N MET A 1 42.42 -7.38 -40.86
CA MET A 1 41.91 -8.57 -40.14
C MET A 1 41.85 -8.34 -38.62
N LYS A 2 41.09 -7.35 -38.12
CA LYS A 2 40.92 -7.09 -36.66
C LYS A 2 39.45 -6.97 -36.19
N ARG A 3 38.49 -7.10 -37.10
CA ARG A 3 37.06 -6.83 -36.82
C ARG A 3 36.32 -8.02 -36.18
N LEU A 4 36.80 -9.25 -36.38
CA LEU A 4 36.20 -10.47 -35.83
C LEU A 4 36.32 -10.58 -34.29
N PRO A 5 37.49 -10.36 -33.66
CA PRO A 5 37.59 -10.42 -32.20
C PRO A 5 36.79 -9.31 -31.52
N ILE A 6 36.74 -8.10 -32.10
CA ILE A 6 35.96 -6.97 -31.57
C ILE A 6 34.46 -7.29 -31.56
N ARG A 7 33.95 -7.90 -32.64
CA ARG A 7 32.53 -8.31 -32.71
C ARG A 7 32.20 -9.38 -31.67
N ILE A 8 33.08 -10.36 -31.46
CA ILE A 8 32.88 -11.40 -30.44
C ILE A 8 32.88 -10.79 -29.03
N THR A 9 33.83 -9.92 -28.70
CA THR A 9 33.87 -9.25 -27.40
C THR A 9 32.61 -8.42 -27.14
N LEU A 10 32.12 -7.67 -28.14
CA LEU A 10 30.89 -6.90 -28.01
C LEU A 10 29.66 -7.79 -27.78
N VAL A 11 29.57 -8.94 -28.46
CA VAL A 11 28.49 -9.91 -28.23
C VAL A 11 28.54 -10.48 -26.82
N ILE A 12 29.73 -10.83 -26.31
CA ILE A 12 29.88 -11.34 -24.94
C ILE A 12 29.46 -10.28 -23.92
N ILE A 13 29.88 -9.02 -24.10
CA ILE A 13 29.50 -7.91 -23.21
C ILE A 13 27.98 -7.70 -23.26
N ALA A 14 27.37 -7.71 -24.44
CA ALA A 14 25.93 -7.53 -24.58
C ALA A 14 25.14 -8.68 -23.92
N LEU A 15 25.60 -9.93 -24.06
CA LEU A 15 25.01 -11.08 -23.38
C LEU A 15 25.15 -10.98 -21.87
N ALA A 16 26.34 -10.62 -21.36
CA ALA A 16 26.59 -10.45 -19.94
C ALA A 16 25.77 -9.31 -19.32
N ALA A 17 25.62 -8.20 -20.03
CA ALA A 17 24.75 -7.10 -19.61
C ALA A 17 23.27 -7.53 -19.62
N GLY A 18 22.83 -8.24 -20.67
CA GLY A 18 21.47 -8.77 -20.76
C GLY A 18 21.15 -9.74 -19.62
N THR A 19 22.05 -10.68 -19.31
CA THR A 19 21.87 -11.60 -18.17
C THR A 19 21.88 -10.87 -16.84
N ALA A 20 22.75 -9.88 -16.63
CA ALA A 20 22.77 -9.09 -15.40
C ALA A 20 21.45 -8.33 -15.17
N VAL A 21 20.86 -7.72 -16.21
CA VAL A 21 19.56 -7.04 -16.13
C VAL A 21 18.45 -8.03 -15.74
N VAL A 22 18.42 -9.22 -16.38
CA VAL A 22 17.43 -10.25 -16.06
C VAL A 22 17.58 -10.72 -14.62
N ILE A 23 18.80 -11.01 -14.15
CA ILE A 23 19.07 -11.45 -12.77
C ILE A 23 18.63 -10.36 -11.77
N CYS A 24 18.98 -9.10 -12.02
CA CYS A 24 18.58 -7.99 -11.16
C CYS A 24 17.04 -7.84 -11.11
N GLY A 25 16.38 -7.99 -12.26
CA GLY A 25 14.91 -7.97 -12.34
C GLY A 25 14.26 -9.10 -11.54
N LEU A 26 14.79 -10.33 -11.62
CA LEU A 26 14.31 -11.47 -10.85
C LEU A 26 14.52 -11.28 -9.34
N ALA A 27 15.69 -10.80 -8.93
CA ALA A 27 15.99 -10.49 -7.53
C ALA A 27 15.04 -9.42 -6.97
N HIS A 28 14.77 -8.37 -7.75
CA HIS A 28 13.83 -7.31 -7.35
C HIS A 28 12.40 -7.85 -7.19
N ARG A 29 11.92 -8.67 -8.13
CA ARG A 29 10.60 -9.32 -8.03
C ARG A 29 10.51 -10.24 -6.81
N ALA A 30 11.56 -11.00 -6.52
CA ALA A 30 11.60 -11.86 -5.34
C ALA A 30 11.53 -11.06 -4.03
N ALA A 31 12.25 -9.93 -3.94
CA ALA A 31 12.19 -9.03 -2.79
C ALA A 31 10.80 -8.40 -2.62
N GLN A 32 10.18 -7.94 -3.71
CA GLN A 32 8.81 -7.39 -3.70
C GLN A 32 7.77 -8.43 -3.27
N ARG A 33 7.94 -9.69 -3.70
CA ARG A 33 7.08 -10.79 -3.27
C ARG A 33 7.20 -11.04 -1.76
N LYS A 34 8.42 -11.11 -1.22
CA LYS A 34 8.62 -11.27 0.23
C LYS A 34 7.97 -10.16 1.06
N LEU A 35 8.05 -8.92 0.57
CA LEU A 35 7.37 -7.80 1.24
C LEU A 35 5.85 -7.95 1.22
N ARG A 36 5.25 -8.32 0.08
CA ARG A 36 3.81 -8.58 -0.02
C ARG A 36 3.37 -9.73 0.87
N GLU A 37 4.15 -10.81 0.94
CA GLU A 37 3.89 -11.94 1.83
C GLU A 37 3.92 -11.51 3.30
N ALA A 38 4.89 -10.68 3.70
CA ALA A 38 4.97 -10.14 5.06
C ALA A 38 3.75 -9.27 5.41
N ILE A 39 3.39 -8.33 4.54
CA ILE A 39 2.21 -7.47 4.74
C ILE A 39 0.92 -8.31 4.77
N LEU A 40 0.80 -9.31 3.91
CA LEU A 40 -0.38 -10.18 3.88
C LEU A 40 -0.53 -10.99 5.17
N VAL A 41 0.58 -11.42 5.77
CA VAL A 41 0.59 -12.07 7.09
C VAL A 41 0.12 -11.11 8.19
N GLU A 42 0.47 -9.83 8.10
CA GLU A 42 -0.02 -8.80 9.05
C GLU A 42 -1.55 -8.57 8.92
N LEU A 43 -2.12 -8.67 7.71
CA LEU A 43 -3.55 -8.42 7.46
C LEU A 43 -4.51 -9.55 7.89
N GLN A 44 -3.99 -10.73 8.22
CA GLN A 44 -4.75 -11.92 8.68
C GLN A 44 -6.16 -12.09 8.05
N PRO A 45 -6.28 -12.27 6.72
CA PRO A 45 -7.59 -12.33 6.07
C PRO A 45 -8.44 -13.48 6.60
N VAL A 46 -9.70 -13.20 6.95
CA VAL A 46 -10.68 -14.19 7.38
C VAL A 46 -11.80 -14.35 6.36
N THR A 47 -12.34 -15.57 6.25
CA THR A 47 -13.51 -15.82 5.40
C THR A 47 -14.77 -15.31 6.11
N LEU A 48 -15.40 -14.29 5.55
CA LEU A 48 -16.69 -13.78 6.02
C LEU A 48 -17.85 -14.60 5.43
N ARG A 49 -18.92 -14.78 6.21
CA ARG A 49 -20.20 -15.36 5.77
C ARG A 49 -21.32 -14.34 5.99
N ASN A 50 -22.43 -14.48 5.26
CA ASN A 50 -23.60 -13.61 5.36
C ASN A 50 -23.30 -12.14 5.07
N CYS A 51 -22.46 -11.86 4.08
CA CYS A 51 -22.11 -10.51 3.66
C CYS A 51 -23.15 -9.91 2.71
N THR A 52 -23.70 -8.76 3.07
CA THR A 52 -24.44 -7.88 2.17
C THR A 52 -23.48 -6.84 1.61
N LEU A 53 -23.08 -7.05 0.34
CA LEU A 53 -22.14 -6.17 -0.33
C LEU A 53 -22.75 -4.79 -0.59
N LYS A 54 -22.04 -3.75 -0.19
CA LYS A 54 -22.32 -2.36 -0.52
C LYS A 54 -21.06 -1.66 -0.99
N ARG A 55 -21.22 -0.75 -1.96
CA ARG A 55 -20.15 0.14 -2.40
C ARG A 55 -20.01 1.30 -1.41
N PHE A 56 -18.77 1.59 -1.03
CA PHE A 56 -18.34 2.75 -0.26
C PHE A 56 -17.33 3.54 -1.09
N GLY A 57 -17.49 4.85 -1.20
CA GLY A 57 -16.73 5.74 -2.07
C GLY A 57 -17.43 6.00 -3.40
N SER A 58 -16.76 6.71 -4.32
CA SER A 58 -17.41 7.18 -5.54
C SER A 58 -17.73 6.06 -6.55
N ALA A 59 -18.57 6.40 -7.54
CA ALA A 59 -19.07 5.46 -8.53
C ALA A 59 -17.98 4.91 -9.48
N ASN A 60 -16.96 5.72 -9.79
CA ASN A 60 -15.99 5.43 -10.85
C ASN A 60 -14.57 5.17 -10.34
N ASP A 61 -14.12 5.93 -9.34
CA ASP A 61 -12.77 5.83 -8.76
C ASP A 61 -12.80 6.10 -7.25
N GLY A 62 -12.03 5.36 -6.46
CA GLY A 62 -12.04 5.46 -5.00
C GLY A 62 -13.21 4.74 -4.30
N GLY A 63 -13.93 3.85 -5.00
CA GLY A 63 -15.04 3.07 -4.44
C GLY A 63 -14.73 1.57 -4.25
N TYR A 64 -15.02 1.00 -3.07
CA TYR A 64 -14.78 -0.40 -2.71
C TYR A 64 -16.06 -1.12 -2.25
N LEU A 65 -16.14 -2.42 -2.51
CA LEU A 65 -17.19 -3.27 -1.96
C LEU A 65 -16.82 -3.72 -0.54
N MET A 66 -17.72 -3.51 0.41
CA MET A 66 -17.59 -3.97 1.80
C MET A 66 -18.88 -4.67 2.25
N CYS A 67 -18.78 -5.45 3.32
CA CYS A 67 -19.94 -6.08 3.97
C CYS A 67 -20.60 -5.09 4.92
N GLU A 68 -21.61 -4.35 4.46
CA GLU A 68 -22.25 -3.30 5.28
C GLU A 68 -22.84 -3.85 6.58
N ASN A 69 -23.45 -5.03 6.52
CA ASN A 69 -24.10 -5.64 7.68
C ASN A 69 -23.12 -6.25 8.71
N LEU A 70 -21.81 -6.23 8.43
CA LEU A 70 -20.77 -6.83 9.28
C LEU A 70 -19.70 -5.82 9.72
N ILE A 71 -19.83 -4.54 9.34
CA ILE A 71 -18.82 -3.53 9.62
C ILE A 71 -18.92 -2.95 11.03
N GLU A 72 -20.13 -2.91 11.60
CA GLU A 72 -20.33 -2.40 12.95
C GLU A 72 -20.19 -3.52 13.99
N PRO A 73 -19.55 -3.23 15.15
CA PRO A 73 -18.94 -1.94 15.53
C PRO A 73 -17.61 -1.68 14.80
N VAL A 74 -17.38 -0.40 14.43
CA VAL A 74 -16.10 0.08 13.90
C VAL A 74 -15.65 1.29 14.71
N ASP A 75 -14.39 1.33 15.10
CA ASP A 75 -13.82 2.42 15.91
C ASP A 75 -12.99 3.40 15.07
N VAL A 76 -12.37 2.91 14.00
CA VAL A 76 -11.38 3.64 13.20
C VAL A 76 -11.23 3.01 11.81
N GLY A 77 -10.91 3.83 10.80
CA GLY A 77 -10.51 3.37 9.47
C GLY A 77 -9.04 3.64 9.18
N TYR A 78 -8.43 2.81 8.33
CA TYR A 78 -7.06 2.95 7.86
C TYR A 78 -7.03 2.95 6.33
N SER A 79 -6.55 4.04 5.73
CA SER A 79 -6.45 4.22 4.28
C SER A 79 -5.00 4.41 3.86
N TYR A 80 -4.50 3.55 2.98
CA TYR A 80 -3.09 3.51 2.57
C TYR A 80 -2.95 3.86 1.09
N GLY A 81 -2.06 4.81 0.77
CA GLY A 81 -1.81 5.27 -0.60
C GLY A 81 -2.93 6.14 -1.17
N VAL A 82 -3.42 7.09 -0.38
CA VAL A 82 -4.62 7.90 -0.67
C VAL A 82 -4.48 8.89 -1.83
N GLY A 83 -3.26 9.29 -2.22
CA GLY A 83 -3.08 10.28 -3.29
C GLY A 83 -3.86 11.58 -3.03
N THR A 84 -4.56 12.07 -4.06
CA THR A 84 -5.39 13.29 -4.01
C THR A 84 -6.83 13.06 -3.55
N ASN A 85 -7.27 11.80 -3.39
CA ASN A 85 -8.68 11.48 -3.15
C ASN A 85 -8.86 10.20 -2.32
N ASP A 86 -9.67 10.29 -1.27
CA ASP A 86 -10.03 9.16 -0.41
C ASP A 86 -11.54 9.12 -0.17
N ASP A 87 -12.30 8.94 -1.25
CA ASP A 87 -13.77 8.88 -1.19
C ASP A 87 -14.27 7.74 -0.28
N TRP A 88 -13.58 6.60 -0.30
CA TRP A 88 -13.85 5.49 0.60
C TRP A 88 -13.71 5.90 2.05
N GLY A 89 -12.55 6.45 2.43
CA GLY A 89 -12.30 6.89 3.80
C GLY A 89 -13.29 7.97 4.21
N CYS A 90 -13.65 8.87 3.29
CA CYS A 90 -14.58 9.95 3.59
C CYS A 90 -16.00 9.41 3.84
N GLU A 91 -16.46 8.46 3.04
CA GLU A 91 -17.76 7.81 3.26
C GLU A 91 -17.79 7.00 4.56
N VAL A 92 -16.74 6.22 4.85
CA VAL A 92 -16.61 5.46 6.11
C VAL A 92 -16.65 6.42 7.31
N SER A 93 -15.84 7.47 7.28
CA SER A 93 -15.75 8.43 8.38
C SER A 93 -17.08 9.14 8.62
N ARG A 94 -17.76 9.60 7.56
CA ARG A 94 -19.05 10.28 7.66
C ARG A 94 -20.18 9.37 8.12
N ARG A 95 -20.22 8.13 7.61
CA ARG A 95 -21.32 7.20 7.90
C ARG A 95 -21.25 6.68 9.33
N TYR A 96 -20.06 6.27 9.78
CA TYR A 96 -19.88 5.65 11.09
C TYR A 96 -19.33 6.59 12.16
N HIS A 97 -19.06 7.85 11.80
CA HIS A 97 -18.55 8.87 12.72
C HIS A 97 -17.20 8.51 13.36
N VAL A 98 -16.36 7.77 12.62
CA VAL A 98 -15.04 7.32 13.06
C VAL A 98 -13.91 8.12 12.41
N PRO A 99 -12.76 8.31 13.07
CA PRO A 99 -11.56 8.81 12.41
C PRO A 99 -11.08 7.85 11.33
N VAL A 100 -10.48 8.39 10.27
CA VAL A 100 -9.72 7.62 9.28
C VAL A 100 -8.28 8.10 9.27
N HIS A 101 -7.36 7.20 9.61
CA HIS A 101 -5.93 7.42 9.48
C HIS A 101 -5.50 7.20 8.04
N GLN A 102 -4.95 8.24 7.43
CA GLN A 102 -4.48 8.21 6.04
C GLN A 102 -2.97 8.16 6.02
N TYR A 103 -2.41 7.24 5.25
CA TYR A 103 -0.98 7.04 5.11
C TYR A 103 -0.56 7.18 3.65
N ASP A 104 0.20 8.24 3.34
CA ASP A 104 0.84 8.40 2.04
C ASP A 104 2.16 9.18 2.19
N CYS A 105 3.20 8.66 1.55
CA CYS A 105 4.56 9.22 1.57
C CYS A 105 5.07 9.55 0.16
N PHE A 106 4.22 9.38 -0.87
CA PHE A 106 4.51 9.69 -2.27
C PHE A 106 3.77 10.94 -2.73
N ASP A 107 2.53 11.14 -2.25
CA ASP A 107 1.70 12.28 -2.62
C ASP A 107 1.38 13.16 -1.39
N PRO A 108 1.74 14.47 -1.42
CA PRO A 108 1.42 15.40 -0.33
C PRO A 108 0.01 16.01 -0.43
N ALA A 109 -0.85 15.54 -1.34
CA ALA A 109 -2.13 16.18 -1.63
C ALA A 109 -3.11 16.28 -0.44
N ARG A 110 -2.98 15.40 0.58
CA ARG A 110 -3.72 15.48 1.86
C ARG A 110 -5.21 15.81 1.66
N PRO A 111 -5.99 14.86 1.10
CA PRO A 111 -7.40 15.11 0.83
C PRO A 111 -8.14 15.53 2.10
N ILE A 112 -9.18 16.34 1.92
CA ILE A 112 -10.09 16.75 2.99
C ILE A 112 -11.41 15.99 2.84
N CYS A 113 -12.09 15.74 3.96
CA CYS A 113 -13.41 15.15 3.97
C CYS A 113 -14.39 16.04 4.74
N ASP A 114 -15.29 16.69 4.00
CA ASP A 114 -16.33 17.51 4.60
C ASP A 114 -17.32 16.65 5.39
N GLY A 115 -17.42 16.92 6.69
CA GLY A 115 -18.27 16.17 7.62
C GLY A 115 -17.67 14.84 8.09
N GLY A 116 -16.45 14.49 7.68
CA GLY A 116 -15.68 13.37 8.22
C GLY A 116 -14.44 13.85 8.99
N LYS A 117 -13.67 12.89 9.49
CA LYS A 117 -12.46 13.12 10.29
C LYS A 117 -11.29 12.34 9.70
N PHE A 118 -10.44 13.04 8.96
CA PHE A 118 -9.18 12.52 8.46
C PHE A 118 -8.01 12.89 9.36
N ILE A 119 -7.07 11.95 9.51
CA ILE A 119 -5.81 12.13 10.22
C ILE A 119 -4.70 11.66 9.29
N PHE A 120 -4.01 12.61 8.64
CA PHE A 120 -2.99 12.31 7.65
C PHE A 120 -1.60 12.11 8.26
N HIS A 121 -0.92 11.05 7.80
CA HIS A 121 0.42 10.65 8.18
C HIS A 121 1.32 10.59 6.94
N ASN A 122 2.40 11.37 6.96
CA ASN A 122 3.40 11.36 5.88
C ASN A 122 4.41 10.20 6.04
N GLU A 123 3.90 8.98 5.91
CA GLU A 123 4.63 7.75 6.22
C GLU A 123 4.19 6.60 5.32
N CYS A 124 5.14 5.76 4.92
CA CYS A 124 4.87 4.57 4.14
C CYS A 124 4.63 3.35 5.04
N VAL A 125 3.81 2.41 4.58
CA VAL A 125 3.79 1.05 5.15
C VAL A 125 4.95 0.22 4.59
N GLY A 126 5.60 -0.56 5.44
CA GLY A 126 6.74 -1.44 5.12
C GLY A 126 6.85 -2.59 6.12
N SER A 127 7.82 -3.49 5.90
CA SER A 127 8.00 -4.67 6.77
C SER A 127 8.86 -4.41 8.02
N ARG A 128 9.32 -3.17 8.21
CA ARG A 128 10.10 -2.72 9.37
C ARG A 128 10.19 -1.19 9.37
N SER A 129 10.50 -0.64 10.55
CA SER A 129 10.83 0.78 10.70
C SER A 129 12.17 1.09 10.04
N GLU A 130 12.18 1.94 9.01
CA GLU A 130 13.42 2.38 8.36
C GLU A 130 13.23 3.64 7.50
N HIS A 131 14.32 4.38 7.30
CA HIS A 131 14.37 5.45 6.31
C HIS A 131 14.94 4.92 4.99
N ARG A 132 14.21 5.09 3.88
CA ARG A 132 14.69 4.80 2.53
C ARG A 132 14.33 5.91 1.55
N LYS A 133 15.33 6.39 0.79
CA LYS A 133 15.14 7.41 -0.27
C LYS A 133 14.31 8.61 0.22
N SER A 134 14.67 9.15 1.38
CA SER A 134 14.02 10.29 2.04
C SER A 134 12.58 10.06 2.51
N ARG A 135 12.15 8.81 2.64
CA ARG A 135 10.84 8.44 3.18
C ARG A 135 11.01 7.55 4.40
N PHE A 136 10.14 7.75 5.38
CA PHE A 136 10.03 6.86 6.53
C PHE A 136 9.02 5.75 6.21
N PHE A 137 9.44 4.51 6.45
CA PHE A 137 8.61 3.31 6.38
C PHE A 137 8.46 2.75 7.79
N ASP A 138 7.27 2.26 8.12
CA ASP A 138 7.02 1.54 9.37
C ASP A 138 6.06 0.36 9.15
N THR A 139 5.96 -0.53 10.14
CA THR A 139 5.04 -1.69 10.07
C THR A 139 3.59 -1.26 10.29
N LEU A 140 2.64 -2.06 9.78
CA LEU A 140 1.21 -1.85 10.05
C LEU A 140 0.93 -1.89 11.55
N GLU A 141 1.54 -2.85 12.25
CA GLU A 141 1.43 -3.01 13.71
C GLU A 141 1.90 -1.75 14.47
N ASN A 142 3.07 -1.21 14.13
CA ASN A 142 3.59 0.00 14.77
C ASN A 142 2.69 1.21 14.47
N GLN A 143 2.17 1.29 13.24
CA GLN A 143 1.25 2.35 12.83
C GLN A 143 -0.07 2.32 13.57
N ILE A 144 -0.62 1.13 13.83
CA ILE A 144 -1.84 0.97 14.63
C ILE A 144 -1.55 1.32 16.10
N SER A 145 -0.49 0.74 16.65
CA SER A 145 -0.08 0.94 18.04
C SER A 145 0.20 2.42 18.37
N LYS A 146 0.95 3.12 17.52
CA LYS A 146 1.28 4.55 17.73
C LYS A 146 0.06 5.48 17.67
N ASN A 147 -1.01 5.09 16.98
CA ASN A 147 -2.26 5.85 16.96
C ASN A 147 -3.10 5.61 18.22
N GLY A 148 -2.73 4.63 19.05
CA GLY A 148 -3.48 4.23 20.24
C GLY A 148 -4.62 3.26 19.96
N ASP A 149 -4.68 2.69 18.76
CA ASP A 149 -5.73 1.75 18.37
C ASP A 149 -5.34 0.31 18.71
N THR A 150 -6.32 -0.53 19.03
CA THR A 150 -6.06 -1.90 19.53
C THR A 150 -6.05 -2.98 18.45
N GLY A 151 -6.17 -2.62 17.17
CA GLY A 151 -6.01 -3.53 16.01
C GLY A 151 -6.84 -4.82 16.07
N ARG A 152 -8.04 -4.77 16.65
CA ARG A 152 -8.93 -5.93 16.81
C ARG A 152 -9.94 -6.01 15.69
#